data_AF-A0A7J3NYE0-F1
#
_entry.id   AF-A0A7J3NYE0-F1
#
_cell.length_a   1.000
_cell.length_b   1.000
_cell.length_c   1.000
_cell.angle_alpha   90.00
_cell.angle_beta   90.00
_cell.angle_gamma   90.00
#
_symmetry.space_group_name_H-M   'P 1'
#
loop_
_entity.id
_entity.type
_entity.pdbx_description
1 polymer ?
#
loop_
_entity_poly.entity_id
_entity_poly.type
_entity_poly.pdbx_seq_one_letter_code
_entity_poly.pdbx_strand_id
1 'polypeptide(L)'
;MLFRKEVREVRFLSPLQGFNEVVQRVEFREDPLTGRWSRINLERAKRVRQAMGESPLDLLRESAKGCFFCPENLEDSTPKLPPEFGEERMRRGEATLFPNLFPFAEFHAVVVLSREHLLTVRDFHSRMLEDALRLSFEYFERVKGVEPRAVYAMLNWNHLPSAAASIVHPHFQLLVDRTPTFWLEKVLEGGKRYRRRTGRNFWSDLLREERRRGERWIGEGERIGWLAAFAPQGQNEVWAVFKEASCFGEV
;
A
#
# COMPACT_ATOMS: atom_id res chain seq x y z
N MET A 1 10.42 -10.89 23.76
CA MET A 1 11.22 -10.38 22.63
C MET A 1 10.28 -10.13 21.47
N LEU A 2 10.28 -8.92 20.87
CA LEU A 2 9.35 -8.58 19.77
C LEU A 2 9.78 -9.24 18.46
N PHE A 3 11.07 -9.21 18.14
CA PHE A 3 11.60 -9.69 16.86
C PHE A 3 12.21 -11.07 16.97
N ARG A 4 11.78 -11.98 16.10
CA ARG A 4 12.37 -13.32 15.94
C ARG A 4 13.13 -13.40 14.62
N LYS A 5 14.44 -13.63 14.71
CA LYS A 5 15.36 -13.78 13.57
C LYS A 5 16.19 -15.05 13.75
N GLU A 6 16.28 -15.83 12.68
CA GLU A 6 17.24 -16.92 12.52
C GLU A 6 18.12 -16.62 11.31
N VAL A 7 19.41 -16.94 11.37
CA VAL A 7 20.34 -16.76 10.24
C VAL A 7 20.89 -18.12 9.86
N ARG A 8 20.80 -18.46 8.58
CA ARG A 8 21.35 -19.69 8.01
C ARG A 8 22.45 -19.36 7.01
N GLU A 9 23.51 -20.14 7.03
CA GLU A 9 24.56 -20.07 6.03
C GLU A 9 24.24 -21.01 4.86
N VAL A 10 24.45 -20.50 3.65
CA VAL A 10 24.38 -21.28 2.41
C VAL A 10 25.76 -21.25 1.79
N ARG A 11 26.32 -22.44 1.53
CA ARG A 11 27.65 -22.61 0.92
C ARG A 11 27.49 -23.16 -0.48
N PHE A 12 28.21 -22.59 -1.43
CA PHE A 12 28.23 -23.04 -2.82
C PHE A 12 29.50 -22.58 -3.52
N LEU A 13 29.89 -23.26 -4.60
CA LEU A 13 30.99 -22.85 -5.45
C LEU A 13 30.51 -21.83 -6.47
N SER A 14 31.08 -20.61 -6.47
CA SER A 14 30.57 -19.51 -7.30
C SER A 14 31.34 -19.42 -8.63
N PRO A 15 30.67 -19.49 -9.79
CA PRO A 15 31.35 -19.26 -11.08
C PRO A 15 31.91 -17.84 -11.20
N LEU A 16 31.34 -16.88 -10.45
CA LEU A 16 31.83 -15.48 -10.39
C LEU A 16 33.14 -15.35 -9.61
N GLN A 17 33.56 -16.39 -8.89
CA GLN A 17 34.81 -16.44 -8.13
C GLN A 17 35.66 -17.65 -8.52
N GLY A 18 35.59 -18.08 -9.79
CA GLY A 18 36.40 -19.21 -10.29
C GLY A 18 36.07 -20.55 -9.61
N PHE A 19 34.81 -20.76 -9.23
CA PHE A 19 34.33 -21.92 -8.46
C PHE A 19 34.97 -22.08 -7.08
N ASN A 20 35.48 -21.00 -6.48
CA ASN A 20 35.81 -21.00 -5.06
C ASN A 20 34.54 -21.05 -4.19
N GLU A 21 34.66 -21.61 -2.98
CA GLU A 21 33.57 -21.66 -2.01
C GLU A 21 33.18 -20.24 -1.56
N VAL A 22 31.89 -19.94 -1.69
CA VAL A 22 31.26 -18.72 -1.21
C VAL A 22 30.22 -19.08 -0.15
N VAL A 23 30.23 -18.31 0.94
CA VAL A 23 29.22 -18.40 2.01
C VAL A 23 28.30 -17.17 1.92
N GLN A 24 27.00 -17.41 1.78
CA GLN A 24 25.98 -16.37 1.87
C GLN A 24 25.11 -16.58 3.10
N ARG A 25 24.69 -15.47 3.73
CA ARG A 25 23.80 -15.47 4.90
C ARG A 25 22.37 -15.19 4.47
N VAL A 26 21.47 -16.07 4.85
CA VAL A 26 20.02 -15.92 4.65
C VAL A 26 19.35 -15.73 6.00
N GLU A 27 18.68 -14.60 6.17
CA GLU A 27 17.90 -14.33 7.36
C GLU A 27 16.46 -14.82 7.18
N PHE A 28 15.95 -15.50 8.20
CA PHE A 28 14.56 -15.90 8.35
C PHE A 28 13.98 -15.06 9.48
N ARG A 29 13.04 -14.18 9.13
CA ARG A 29 12.41 -13.26 10.07
C ARG A 29 10.92 -13.55 10.13
N GLU A 30 10.39 -13.74 11.32
CA GLU A 30 8.95 -13.91 11.55
C GLU A 30 8.34 -12.54 11.83
N ASP A 31 7.30 -12.18 11.06
CA ASP A 31 6.51 -10.99 11.31
C ASP A 31 5.83 -11.11 12.68
N PRO A 32 6.10 -10.20 13.63
CA PRO A 32 5.68 -10.37 15.02
C PRO A 32 4.18 -10.19 15.25
N LEU A 33 3.44 -9.69 14.25
CA LEU A 33 2.01 -9.48 14.34
C LEU A 33 1.23 -10.67 13.74
N THR A 34 1.63 -11.07 12.53
CA THR A 34 0.92 -12.04 11.68
C THR A 34 1.51 -13.45 11.75
N GLY A 35 2.75 -13.62 12.19
CA GLY A 35 3.47 -14.91 12.18
C GLY A 35 4.01 -15.31 10.80
N ARG A 36 3.90 -14.43 9.80
CA ARG A 36 4.38 -14.68 8.44
C ARG A 36 5.91 -14.67 8.42
N TRP A 37 6.51 -15.64 7.75
CA TRP A 37 7.95 -15.66 7.53
C TRP A 37 8.37 -14.84 6.31
N SER A 38 9.45 -14.07 6.46
CA SER A 38 10.19 -13.41 5.40
C SER A 38 11.60 -13.98 5.31
N ARG A 39 12.13 -14.11 4.09
CA ARG A 39 13.49 -14.59 3.82
C ARG A 39 14.29 -13.48 3.15
N ILE A 40 15.40 -13.10 3.75
CA ILE A 40 16.22 -11.98 3.28
C ILE A 40 17.61 -12.50 2.98
N ASN A 41 18.07 -12.27 1.75
CA ASN A 41 19.45 -12.47 1.35
C ASN A 41 19.89 -11.22 0.58
N LEU A 42 20.82 -10.45 1.14
CA LEU A 42 21.28 -9.19 0.56
C LEU A 42 21.96 -9.39 -0.80
N GLU A 43 22.62 -10.52 -1.01
CA GLU A 43 23.28 -10.85 -2.28
C GLU A 43 22.27 -11.08 -3.41
N ARG A 44 21.00 -11.39 -3.10
CA ARG A 44 19.95 -11.49 -4.13
C ARG A 44 19.69 -10.17 -4.85
N ALA A 45 20.00 -9.03 -4.24
CA ALA A 45 19.85 -7.73 -4.89
C ALA A 45 20.76 -7.58 -6.12
N LYS A 46 21.89 -8.30 -6.17
CA LYS A 46 22.86 -8.28 -7.28
C LYS A 46 22.48 -9.18 -8.45
N ARG A 47 21.38 -9.94 -8.34
CA ARG A 47 20.96 -10.89 -9.38
C ARG A 47 20.58 -10.14 -10.66
N VAL A 48 21.15 -10.58 -11.79
CA VAL A 48 20.77 -10.12 -13.13
C VAL A 48 19.27 -10.36 -13.35
N ARG A 49 18.54 -9.31 -13.72
CA ARG A 49 17.11 -9.36 -14.03
C ARG A 49 16.95 -9.41 -15.55
N GLN A 50 16.58 -10.57 -16.09
CA GLN A 50 16.43 -10.77 -17.54
C GLN A 50 15.08 -10.27 -18.09
N ALA A 51 14.07 -10.08 -17.23
CA ALA A 51 12.68 -9.78 -17.63
C ALA A 51 12.18 -8.40 -17.19
N MET A 52 13.06 -7.52 -16.69
CA MET A 52 12.66 -6.15 -16.37
C MET A 52 12.87 -5.27 -17.61
N GLY A 53 11.85 -5.21 -18.46
CA GLY A 53 11.73 -4.08 -19.38
C GLY A 53 11.24 -2.88 -18.59
N GLU A 54 11.99 -1.77 -18.62
CA GLU A 54 11.38 -0.47 -18.33
C GLU A 54 10.24 -0.28 -19.34
N SER A 55 9.05 0.12 -18.89
CA SER A 55 8.06 0.66 -19.83
C SER A 55 8.63 2.00 -20.31
N PRO A 56 9.02 2.13 -21.60
CA PRO A 56 9.53 3.39 -22.10
C PRO A 56 8.51 4.48 -21.80
N LEU A 57 8.97 5.61 -21.26
CA LEU A 57 8.10 6.71 -20.84
C LEU A 57 7.14 7.14 -21.97
N ASP A 58 7.59 7.05 -23.21
CA ASP A 58 6.79 7.36 -24.38
C ASP A 58 5.62 6.40 -24.58
N LEU A 59 5.78 5.09 -24.34
CA LEU A 59 4.65 4.15 -24.37
C LEU A 59 3.62 4.47 -23.28
N LEU A 60 4.07 4.90 -22.09
CA LEU A 60 3.18 5.32 -21.03
C LEU A 60 2.41 6.59 -21.41
N ARG A 61 3.06 7.56 -22.07
CA ARG A 61 2.39 8.76 -22.59
C ARG A 61 1.40 8.43 -23.71
N GLU A 62 1.77 7.54 -24.63
CA GLU A 62 0.91 7.13 -25.74
C GLU A 62 -0.36 6.43 -25.26
N SER A 63 -0.32 5.76 -24.10
CA SER A 63 -1.49 5.14 -23.48
C SER A 63 -2.58 6.14 -23.04
N ALA A 64 -2.32 7.44 -23.11
CA ALA A 64 -3.36 8.47 -22.96
C ALA A 64 -4.45 8.33 -24.02
N LYS A 65 -4.10 7.84 -25.21
CA LYS A 65 -5.05 7.57 -26.29
C LYS A 65 -6.02 6.46 -25.86
N GLY A 66 -7.27 6.82 -25.62
CA GLY A 66 -8.31 5.89 -25.18
C GLY A 66 -8.32 5.63 -23.67
N CYS A 67 -7.61 6.43 -22.88
CA CYS A 67 -7.71 6.35 -21.42
C CYS A 67 -9.07 6.87 -20.95
N PHE A 68 -9.80 6.04 -20.21
CA PHE A 68 -11.12 6.37 -19.66
C PHE A 68 -11.07 7.45 -18.57
N PHE A 69 -9.90 7.69 -17.97
CA PHE A 69 -9.72 8.63 -16.86
C PHE A 69 -9.24 10.01 -17.32
N CYS A 70 -8.84 10.15 -18.59
CA CYS A 70 -8.54 11.44 -19.17
C CYS A 70 -9.80 12.34 -19.18
N PRO A 71 -9.66 13.67 -18.95
CA PRO A 71 -10.79 14.57 -18.80
C PRO A 71 -11.83 14.54 -19.93
N GLU A 72 -11.38 14.32 -21.17
CA GLU A 72 -12.23 14.23 -22.36
C GLU A 72 -13.13 12.98 -22.40
N ASN A 73 -12.76 11.91 -21.69
CA ASN A 73 -13.48 10.63 -21.70
C ASN A 73 -14.17 10.33 -20.36
N LEU A 74 -13.75 10.98 -19.27
CA LEU A 74 -14.12 10.60 -17.90
C LEU A 74 -15.64 10.60 -17.68
N GLU A 75 -16.36 11.60 -18.18
CA GLU A 75 -17.81 11.69 -17.94
C GLU A 75 -18.61 10.58 -18.64
N ASP A 76 -18.17 10.17 -19.83
CA ASP A 76 -18.88 9.23 -20.69
C ASP A 76 -18.42 7.78 -20.51
N SER A 77 -17.19 7.59 -20.01
CA SER A 77 -16.54 6.27 -19.96
C SER A 77 -16.40 5.69 -18.56
N THR A 78 -16.85 6.39 -17.52
CA THR A 78 -16.82 5.89 -16.14
C THR A 78 -18.23 5.65 -15.61
N PRO A 79 -18.44 4.67 -14.73
CA PRO A 79 -19.76 4.44 -14.15
C PRO A 79 -20.16 5.58 -13.19
N LYS A 80 -21.42 5.56 -12.74
CA LYS A 80 -22.00 6.54 -11.82
C LYS A 80 -22.38 5.87 -10.51
N LEU A 81 -22.23 6.60 -9.41
CA LEU A 81 -22.73 6.19 -8.11
C LEU A 81 -24.28 6.09 -8.13
N PRO A 82 -24.85 5.10 -7.42
CA PRO A 82 -26.29 5.02 -7.21
C PRO A 82 -26.89 6.24 -6.48
N PRO A 83 -28.21 6.52 -6.62
CA PRO A 83 -28.86 7.70 -6.05
C PRO A 83 -28.71 7.86 -4.52
N GLU A 84 -28.57 6.77 -3.77
CA GLU A 84 -28.37 6.79 -2.31
C GLU A 84 -27.07 7.48 -1.87
N PHE A 85 -26.11 7.68 -2.77
CA PHE A 85 -24.90 8.47 -2.52
C PHE A 85 -25.09 9.98 -2.72
N GLY A 86 -26.27 10.41 -3.23
CA GLY A 86 -26.66 11.82 -3.39
C GLY A 86 -26.05 12.54 -4.59
N GLU A 87 -25.01 11.99 -5.21
CA GLU A 87 -24.32 12.54 -6.38
C GLU A 87 -23.87 11.39 -7.29
N GLU A 88 -23.90 11.57 -8.61
CA GLU A 88 -23.48 10.54 -9.57
C GLU A 88 -21.95 10.32 -9.57
N ARG A 89 -21.18 11.35 -9.25
CA ARG A 89 -19.71 11.32 -9.07
C ARG A 89 -19.34 12.35 -8.02
N MET A 90 -18.46 12.00 -7.09
CA MET A 90 -17.99 12.93 -6.06
C MET A 90 -16.72 13.63 -6.54
N ARG A 91 -16.52 14.90 -6.17
CA ARG A 91 -15.34 15.68 -6.61
C ARG A 91 -14.76 16.53 -5.49
N ARG A 92 -13.44 16.73 -5.56
CA ARG A 92 -12.71 17.67 -4.69
C ARG A 92 -11.41 18.07 -5.39
N GLY A 93 -11.24 19.37 -5.65
CA GLY A 93 -10.11 19.82 -6.48
C GLY A 93 -10.16 19.18 -7.86
N GLU A 94 -9.05 18.59 -8.31
CA GLU A 94 -9.02 17.76 -9.53
C GLU A 94 -9.50 16.33 -9.31
N ALA A 95 -9.60 15.88 -8.05
CA ALA A 95 -9.93 14.50 -7.75
C ALA A 95 -11.40 14.22 -8.08
N THR A 96 -11.64 13.11 -8.78
CA THR A 96 -12.98 12.65 -9.15
C THR A 96 -13.15 11.18 -8.75
N LEU A 97 -14.25 10.89 -8.07
CA LEU A 97 -14.58 9.57 -7.55
C LEU A 97 -15.84 9.01 -8.20
N PHE A 98 -15.76 7.75 -8.59
CA PHE A 98 -16.84 6.96 -9.19
C PHE A 98 -16.68 5.46 -8.80
N PRO A 99 -17.73 4.62 -8.92
CA PRO A 99 -17.60 3.20 -8.58
C PRO A 99 -16.65 2.47 -9.54
N ASN A 100 -16.05 1.37 -9.12
CA ASN A 100 -15.25 0.55 -10.02
C ASN A 100 -16.18 -0.27 -10.94
N LEU A 101 -15.89 -0.30 -12.25
CA LEU A 101 -16.66 -1.08 -13.23
C LEU A 101 -16.55 -2.60 -13.02
N PHE A 102 -15.44 -3.06 -12.43
CA PHE A 102 -15.17 -4.45 -12.09
C PHE A 102 -14.89 -4.55 -10.58
N PRO A 103 -15.93 -4.50 -9.74
CA PRO A 103 -15.77 -4.40 -8.29
C PRO A 103 -15.13 -5.65 -7.69
N PHE A 104 -14.32 -5.46 -6.64
CA PHE A 104 -13.66 -6.52 -5.86
C PHE A 104 -14.21 -6.60 -4.43
N ALA A 105 -14.89 -5.55 -3.98
CA ALA A 105 -15.58 -5.44 -2.69
C ALA A 105 -17.01 -4.94 -2.93
N GLU A 106 -17.88 -5.10 -1.94
CA GLU A 106 -19.28 -4.63 -1.98
C GLU A 106 -19.37 -3.14 -2.35
N PHE A 107 -18.50 -2.32 -1.77
CA PHE A 107 -18.30 -0.92 -2.17
C PHE A 107 -16.87 -0.76 -2.69
N HIS A 108 -16.69 -0.89 -4.00
CA HIS A 108 -15.41 -0.62 -4.67
C HIS A 108 -15.53 0.68 -5.47
N ALA A 109 -14.75 1.69 -5.11
CA ALA A 109 -14.66 2.95 -5.85
C ALA A 109 -13.24 3.25 -6.34
N VAL A 110 -13.15 4.09 -7.36
CA VAL A 110 -11.90 4.62 -7.91
C VAL A 110 -11.88 6.12 -7.65
N VAL A 111 -10.72 6.66 -7.29
CA VAL A 111 -10.49 8.11 -7.21
C VAL A 111 -9.40 8.48 -8.20
N VAL A 112 -9.74 9.15 -9.29
CA VAL A 112 -8.76 9.76 -10.19
C VAL A 112 -8.15 10.97 -9.49
N LEU A 113 -6.81 11.07 -9.43
CA LEU A 113 -6.11 12.06 -8.61
C LEU A 113 -5.93 13.42 -9.31
N SER A 114 -5.76 13.42 -10.63
CA SER A 114 -5.41 14.60 -11.42
C SER A 114 -5.97 14.50 -12.82
N ARG A 115 -6.00 15.61 -13.54
CA ARG A 115 -6.30 15.67 -14.98
C ARG A 115 -5.17 15.11 -15.84
N GLU A 116 -3.94 15.10 -15.33
CA GLU A 116 -2.76 14.63 -16.05
C GLU A 116 -2.73 13.09 -16.14
N HIS A 117 -2.60 12.57 -17.36
CA HIS A 117 -2.57 11.12 -17.62
C HIS A 117 -1.35 10.42 -17.02
N LEU A 118 -0.22 11.11 -16.96
CA LEU A 118 1.03 10.54 -16.48
C LEU A 118 1.74 11.53 -15.56
N LEU A 119 1.87 11.14 -14.30
CA LEU A 119 2.68 11.83 -13.30
C LEU A 119 3.85 10.92 -12.90
N THR A 120 5.03 11.49 -12.77
CA THR A 120 6.13 10.85 -12.06
C THR A 120 6.01 11.10 -10.56
N VAL A 121 6.78 10.37 -9.75
CA VAL A 121 6.79 10.55 -8.28
C VAL A 121 7.05 12.00 -7.85
N ARG A 122 7.78 12.79 -8.66
CA ARG A 122 8.11 14.19 -8.36
C ARG A 122 6.99 15.17 -8.70
N ASP A 123 6.05 14.76 -9.53
CA ASP A 123 4.97 15.63 -10.00
C ASP A 123 3.79 15.66 -9.01
N PHE A 124 3.72 14.68 -8.10
CA PHE A 124 2.75 14.69 -7.01
C PHE A 124 3.07 15.78 -5.99
N HIS A 125 2.08 16.63 -5.71
CA HIS A 125 2.16 17.64 -4.65
C HIS A 125 1.14 17.36 -3.54
N SER A 126 1.41 17.91 -2.35
CA SER A 126 0.62 17.65 -1.14
C SER A 126 -0.87 17.94 -1.32
N ARG A 127 -1.22 19.06 -1.98
CA ARG A 127 -2.62 19.44 -2.20
C ARG A 127 -3.40 18.41 -3.03
N MET A 128 -2.80 17.83 -4.06
CA MET A 128 -3.44 16.80 -4.90
C MET A 128 -3.77 15.56 -4.07
N LEU A 129 -2.80 15.10 -3.27
CA LEU A 129 -3.00 13.95 -2.39
C LEU A 129 -3.99 14.26 -1.28
N GLU A 130 -3.95 15.45 -0.69
CA GLU A 130 -4.90 15.89 0.34
C GLU A 130 -6.33 15.89 -0.19
N ASP A 131 -6.57 16.46 -1.38
CA ASP A 131 -7.89 16.51 -1.99
C ASP A 131 -8.41 15.09 -2.29
N ALA A 132 -7.58 14.21 -2.85
CA ALA A 132 -7.95 12.82 -3.11
C ALA A 132 -8.22 12.01 -1.82
N LEU A 133 -7.41 12.20 -0.77
CA LEU A 133 -7.59 11.54 0.52
C LEU A 133 -8.87 12.00 1.23
N ARG A 134 -9.12 13.32 1.27
CA ARG A 134 -10.36 13.88 1.84
C ARG A 134 -11.60 13.37 1.11
N LEU A 135 -11.56 13.32 -0.23
CA LEU A 135 -12.64 12.77 -1.04
C LEU A 135 -12.88 11.28 -0.72
N SER A 136 -11.80 10.53 -0.48
CA SER A 136 -11.87 9.12 -0.09
C SER A 136 -12.55 8.94 1.28
N PHE A 137 -12.22 9.79 2.26
CA PHE A 137 -12.87 9.75 3.57
C PHE A 137 -14.35 10.14 3.53
N GLU A 138 -14.71 11.16 2.74
CA GLU A 138 -16.11 11.52 2.51
C GLU A 138 -16.90 10.35 1.92
N TYR A 139 -16.31 9.60 0.98
CA TYR A 139 -16.93 8.40 0.44
C TYR A 139 -17.12 7.31 1.49
N PHE A 140 -16.12 7.06 2.34
CA PHE A 140 -16.25 6.09 3.44
C PHE A 140 -17.39 6.45 4.41
N GLU A 141 -17.54 7.74 4.75
CA GLU A 141 -18.67 8.18 5.59
C GLU A 141 -20.02 8.02 4.88
N ARG A 142 -20.10 8.25 3.56
CA ARG A 142 -21.32 7.97 2.78
C ARG A 142 -21.66 6.48 2.76
N VAL A 143 -20.67 5.62 2.52
CA VAL A 143 -20.86 4.16 2.55
C VAL A 143 -21.39 3.73 3.91
N LYS A 144 -20.84 4.25 5.01
CA LYS A 144 -21.32 3.96 6.37
C LYS A 144 -22.76 4.44 6.61
N GLY A 145 -23.17 5.53 5.98
CA GLY A 145 -24.57 6.00 6.00
C GLY A 145 -25.52 5.08 5.24
N VAL A 146 -25.07 4.48 4.13
CA VAL A 146 -25.84 3.56 3.29
C VAL A 146 -25.89 2.14 3.87
N GLU A 147 -24.75 1.59 4.30
CA GLU A 147 -24.60 0.26 4.89
C GLU A 147 -23.70 0.33 6.14
N PRO A 148 -24.30 0.51 7.33
CA PRO A 148 -23.56 0.63 8.59
C PRO A 148 -22.71 -0.59 8.97
N ARG A 149 -22.95 -1.76 8.37
CA ARG A 149 -22.15 -2.98 8.62
C ARG A 149 -20.86 -3.01 7.79
N ALA A 150 -20.73 -2.18 6.75
CA ALA A 150 -19.53 -2.10 5.92
C ALA A 150 -18.45 -1.29 6.66
N VAL A 151 -17.72 -1.95 7.55
CA VAL A 151 -16.77 -1.32 8.49
C VAL A 151 -15.30 -1.53 8.14
N TYR A 152 -15.01 -2.33 7.10
CA TYR A 152 -13.64 -2.64 6.69
C TYR A 152 -13.24 -1.81 5.47
N ALA A 153 -12.85 -0.56 5.71
CA ALA A 153 -12.37 0.34 4.67
C ALA A 153 -10.86 0.18 4.41
N MET A 154 -10.47 0.18 3.14
CA MET A 154 -9.08 0.15 2.67
C MET A 154 -8.90 1.14 1.51
N LEU A 155 -7.81 1.89 1.55
CA LEU A 155 -7.34 2.71 0.44
C LEU A 155 -6.07 2.06 -0.14
N ASN A 156 -6.10 1.74 -1.42
CA ASN A 156 -5.00 1.12 -2.14
C ASN A 156 -4.53 2.02 -3.29
N TRP A 157 -3.25 1.93 -3.63
CA TRP A 157 -2.69 2.65 -4.76
C TRP A 157 -1.60 1.83 -5.45
N ASN A 158 -1.83 1.54 -6.72
CA ASN A 158 -0.82 1.00 -7.62
C ASN A 158 -0.40 2.11 -8.58
N HIS A 159 0.86 2.54 -8.52
CA HIS A 159 1.40 3.56 -9.42
C HIS A 159 2.26 2.90 -10.51
N LEU A 160 1.81 3.01 -11.77
CA LEU A 160 2.42 2.44 -12.97
C LEU A 160 2.35 0.89 -13.09
N PRO A 161 2.52 0.33 -14.31
CA PRO A 161 2.38 -1.10 -14.56
C PRO A 161 3.31 -2.01 -13.73
N SER A 162 4.49 -1.51 -13.34
CA SER A 162 5.41 -2.25 -12.47
C SER A 162 4.85 -2.51 -11.06
N ALA A 163 3.87 -1.72 -10.63
CA ALA A 163 3.07 -1.92 -9.42
C ALA A 163 1.73 -2.63 -9.69
N ALA A 164 1.57 -3.28 -10.85
CA ALA A 164 0.34 -3.92 -11.31
C ALA A 164 -0.85 -2.97 -11.53
N ALA A 165 -0.59 -1.69 -11.83
CA ALA A 165 -1.63 -0.80 -12.33
C ALA A 165 -2.03 -1.21 -13.77
N SER A 166 -3.31 -1.49 -14.00
CA SER A 166 -3.85 -1.76 -15.33
C SER A 166 -4.11 -0.48 -16.14
N ILE A 167 -4.26 0.66 -15.46
CA ILE A 167 -4.45 1.99 -16.03
C ILE A 167 -3.32 2.88 -15.53
N VAL A 168 -2.64 3.56 -16.46
CA VAL A 168 -1.49 4.44 -16.16
C VAL A 168 -1.92 5.69 -15.38
N HIS A 169 -3.09 6.23 -15.71
CA HIS A 169 -3.65 7.43 -15.10
C HIS A 169 -3.70 7.30 -13.57
N PRO A 170 -3.13 8.25 -12.81
CA PRO A 170 -2.99 8.14 -11.36
C PRO A 170 -4.36 8.07 -10.67
N HIS A 171 -4.59 6.96 -9.95
CA HIS A 171 -5.85 6.73 -9.24
C HIS A 171 -5.64 5.93 -7.94
N PHE A 172 -6.49 6.19 -6.94
CA PHE A 172 -6.68 5.29 -5.79
C PHE A 172 -7.79 4.30 -6.07
N GLN A 173 -7.74 3.17 -5.37
CA GLN A 173 -8.84 2.21 -5.27
C GLN A 173 -9.29 2.12 -3.81
N LEU A 174 -10.58 2.37 -3.59
CA LEU A 174 -11.22 2.33 -2.29
C LEU A 174 -12.05 1.06 -2.20
N LEU A 175 -11.82 0.28 -1.15
CA LEU A 175 -12.59 -0.94 -0.87
C LEU A 175 -13.27 -0.75 0.48
N VAL A 176 -14.57 -0.96 0.56
CA VAL A 176 -15.28 -1.11 1.83
C VAL A 176 -16.13 -2.36 1.77
N ASP A 177 -16.06 -3.16 2.83
CA ASP A 177 -16.77 -4.41 2.93
C ASP A 177 -17.24 -4.67 4.37
N ARG A 178 -18.20 -5.59 4.52
CA ARG A 178 -18.68 -6.12 5.80
C ARG A 178 -17.75 -7.20 6.36
N THR A 179 -16.90 -7.79 5.51
CA THR A 179 -15.88 -8.78 5.90
C THR A 179 -14.49 -8.29 5.51
N PRO A 180 -13.46 -8.41 6.38
CA PRO A 180 -12.13 -7.94 6.02
C PRO A 180 -11.51 -8.83 4.93
N THR A 181 -10.60 -8.26 4.14
CA THR A 181 -9.70 -9.06 3.30
C THR A 181 -8.79 -9.93 4.18
N PHE A 182 -8.23 -11.00 3.61
CA PHE A 182 -7.37 -11.94 4.35
C PHE A 182 -6.24 -11.23 5.13
N TRP A 183 -5.52 -10.29 4.50
CA TRP A 183 -4.41 -9.60 5.17
C TRP A 183 -4.88 -8.64 6.25
N LEU A 184 -5.98 -7.91 6.01
CA LEU A 184 -6.58 -7.04 7.04
C LEU A 184 -7.02 -7.87 8.25
N GLU A 185 -7.66 -9.01 8.02
CA GLU A 185 -8.04 -9.94 9.08
C GLU A 185 -6.82 -10.38 9.91
N LYS A 186 -5.74 -10.82 9.25
CA LYS A 186 -4.52 -11.27 9.94
C LYS A 186 -3.89 -10.19 10.82
N VAL A 187 -3.89 -8.94 10.35
CA VAL A 187 -3.42 -7.78 11.11
C VAL A 187 -4.31 -7.53 12.33
N LEU A 188 -5.63 -7.52 12.16
CA LEU A 188 -6.61 -7.31 13.24
C LEU A 188 -6.55 -8.42 14.29
N GLU A 189 -6.49 -9.68 13.86
CA GLU A 189 -6.33 -10.84 14.74
C GLU A 189 -5.00 -10.79 15.50
N GLY A 190 -3.92 -10.43 14.81
CA GLY A 190 -2.60 -10.23 15.39
C GLY A 190 -2.62 -9.19 16.50
N GLY A 191 -3.22 -8.03 16.24
CA GLY A 191 -3.38 -6.96 17.22
C GLY A 191 -4.19 -7.42 18.44
N LYS A 192 -5.33 -8.10 18.21
CA LYS A 192 -6.16 -8.67 19.28
C LYS A 192 -5.40 -9.70 20.12
N ARG A 193 -4.67 -10.64 19.49
CA ARG A 193 -3.83 -11.63 20.19
C ARG A 193 -2.74 -10.94 21.01
N TYR A 194 -2.05 -9.96 20.42
CA TYR A 194 -0.99 -9.23 21.10
C TYR A 194 -1.53 -8.53 22.35
N ARG A 195 -2.62 -7.78 22.20
CA ARG A 195 -3.27 -7.07 23.31
C ARG A 195 -3.74 -8.02 24.41
N ARG A 196 -4.35 -9.15 24.05
CA ARG A 196 -4.75 -10.19 25.05
C ARG A 196 -3.57 -10.74 25.84
N ARG A 197 -2.41 -10.90 25.20
CA ARG A 197 -1.20 -11.47 25.82
C ARG A 197 -0.40 -10.46 26.65
N THR A 198 -0.35 -9.20 26.24
CA THR A 198 0.56 -8.19 26.83
C THR A 198 -0.16 -7.05 27.54
N GLY A 199 -1.46 -6.87 27.31
CA GLY A 199 -2.22 -5.69 27.76
C GLY A 199 -1.91 -4.40 26.98
N ARG A 200 -0.97 -4.42 26.02
CA ARG A 200 -0.46 -3.23 25.32
C ARG A 200 -0.83 -3.21 23.84
N ASN A 201 -0.71 -2.05 23.21
CA ASN A 201 -0.87 -1.87 21.77
C ASN A 201 0.41 -2.31 21.03
N PHE A 202 0.26 -3.18 20.02
CA PHE A 202 1.39 -3.69 19.24
C PHE A 202 2.15 -2.58 18.50
N TRP A 203 1.44 -1.67 17.83
CA TRP A 203 2.03 -0.60 17.02
C TRP A 203 2.85 0.37 17.87
N SER A 204 2.35 0.74 19.05
CA SER A 204 3.11 1.56 20.00
C SER A 204 4.37 0.84 20.51
N ASP A 205 4.28 -0.46 20.80
CA ASP A 205 5.44 -1.28 21.18
C ASP A 205 6.45 -1.43 20.02
N LEU A 206 5.97 -1.58 18.78
CA LEU A 206 6.78 -1.65 17.57
C LEU A 206 7.59 -0.37 17.37
N LEU A 207 6.93 0.80 17.43
CA LEU A 207 7.58 2.10 17.29
C LEU A 207 8.64 2.31 18.37
N ARG A 208 8.34 1.99 19.64
CA ARG A 208 9.31 2.07 20.73
C ARG A 208 10.53 1.17 20.49
N GLU A 209 10.30 -0.07 20.09
CA GLU A 209 11.39 -1.04 19.91
C GLU A 209 12.25 -0.73 18.69
N GLU A 210 11.66 -0.31 17.56
CA GLU A 210 12.42 0.10 16.38
C GLU A 210 13.23 1.37 16.65
N ARG A 211 12.63 2.37 17.33
CA ARG A 211 13.35 3.57 17.75
C ARG A 211 14.51 3.25 18.68
N ARG A 212 14.31 2.36 19.66
CA ARG A 212 15.35 1.96 20.62
C ARG A 212 16.53 1.26 19.95
N ARG A 213 16.26 0.43 18.92
CA ARG A 213 17.31 -0.31 18.19
C ARG A 213 18.00 0.52 17.12
N GLY A 214 17.28 1.41 16.46
CA GLY A 214 17.80 2.24 15.36
C GLY A 214 18.09 1.51 14.05
N GLU A 215 18.22 0.17 14.05
CA GLU A 215 18.61 -0.64 12.88
C GLU A 215 17.72 -0.47 11.64
N ARG A 216 16.44 -0.15 11.83
CA ARG A 216 15.42 -0.01 10.75
C ARG A 216 14.60 1.26 10.90
N TRP A 217 14.97 2.13 11.84
CA TRP A 217 14.26 3.38 12.06
C TRP A 217 14.65 4.38 10.97
N ILE A 218 13.67 4.95 10.28
CA ILE A 218 13.91 5.94 9.22
C ILE A 218 13.76 7.35 9.77
N GLY A 219 12.70 7.61 10.54
CA GLY A 219 12.45 8.92 11.13
C GLY A 219 11.04 9.04 11.72
N GLU A 220 10.71 10.18 12.30
CA GLU A 220 9.35 10.49 12.74
C GLU A 220 8.99 11.95 12.46
N GLY A 221 7.72 12.18 12.12
CA GLY A 221 7.09 13.49 12.27
C GLY A 221 6.35 13.57 13.60
N GLU A 222 5.48 14.58 13.74
CA GLU A 222 4.66 14.73 14.96
C GLU A 222 3.78 13.49 15.21
N ARG A 223 3.04 13.05 14.18
CA ARG A 223 2.02 12.00 14.29
C ARG A 223 2.42 10.62 13.78
N ILE A 224 3.48 10.53 12.98
CA ILE A 224 3.83 9.32 12.23
C ILE A 224 5.28 8.92 12.54
N GLY A 225 5.52 7.64 12.81
CA GLY A 225 6.84 7.02 12.77
C GLY A 225 7.05 6.23 11.47
N TRP A 226 8.24 6.35 10.90
CA TRP A 226 8.65 5.70 9.66
C TRP A 226 9.74 4.67 9.92
N LEU A 227 9.56 3.46 9.42
CA LEU A 227 10.49 2.35 9.62
C LEU A 227 10.53 1.42 8.41
N ALA A 228 11.69 0.79 8.19
CA ALA A 228 11.79 -0.35 7.27
C ALA A 228 11.24 -1.60 7.96
N ALA A 229 10.41 -2.38 7.26
CA ALA A 229 9.74 -3.53 7.88
C ALA A 229 10.74 -4.58 8.40
N PHE A 230 10.55 -5.06 9.63
CA PHE A 230 11.40 -6.14 10.19
C PHE A 230 11.32 -7.40 9.33
N ALA A 231 10.10 -7.84 8.98
CA ALA A 231 9.85 -8.96 8.07
C ALA A 231 9.09 -8.43 6.84
N PRO A 232 9.80 -7.92 5.81
CA PRO A 232 9.18 -7.31 4.64
C PRO A 232 8.51 -8.36 3.72
N GLN A 233 7.46 -7.96 3.02
CA GLN A 233 6.82 -8.65 1.89
C GLN A 233 7.50 -8.29 0.55
N GLY A 234 7.99 -7.05 0.41
CA GLY A 234 8.63 -6.55 -0.80
C GLY A 234 10.06 -6.03 -0.58
N GLN A 235 10.75 -5.68 -1.67
CA GLN A 235 12.01 -4.95 -1.58
C GLN A 235 11.73 -3.49 -1.23
N ASN A 236 12.60 -2.87 -0.42
CA ASN A 236 12.51 -1.46 -0.01
C ASN A 236 11.17 -1.09 0.65
N GLU A 237 10.55 -2.04 1.35
CA GLU A 237 9.29 -1.81 2.05
C GLU A 237 9.47 -0.90 3.26
N VAL A 238 8.62 0.14 3.32
CA VAL A 238 8.57 1.14 4.37
C VAL A 238 7.18 1.18 4.97
N TRP A 239 7.09 1.26 6.30
CA TRP A 239 5.85 1.44 7.02
C TRP A 239 5.79 2.84 7.62
N ALA A 240 4.64 3.50 7.41
CA ALA A 240 4.21 4.67 8.17
C ALA A 240 3.22 4.20 9.23
N VAL A 241 3.53 4.43 10.50
CA VAL A 241 2.68 4.03 11.63
C VAL A 241 2.29 5.26 12.42
N PHE A 242 0.99 5.48 12.56
CA PHE A 242 0.46 6.56 13.41
C PHE A 242 0.72 6.26 14.88
N LYS A 243 1.17 7.26 15.63
CA LYS A 243 1.55 7.11 17.05
C LYS A 243 0.32 6.92 17.95
N GLU A 244 -0.76 7.62 17.66
CA GLU A 244 -1.96 7.76 18.51
C GLU A 244 -3.27 7.65 17.72
N ALA A 245 -3.31 6.79 16.70
CA ALA A 245 -4.51 6.53 15.92
C ALA A 245 -4.72 5.03 15.68
N SER A 246 -5.98 4.62 15.66
CA SER A 246 -6.42 3.24 15.40
C SER A 246 -6.70 2.99 13.92
N CYS A 247 -7.03 4.04 13.17
CA CYS A 247 -7.21 4.02 11.73
C CYS A 247 -6.82 5.38 11.12
N PHE A 248 -6.73 5.43 9.80
CA PHE A 248 -6.33 6.65 9.09
C PHE A 248 -7.41 7.75 9.12
N GLY A 249 -8.69 7.41 9.38
CA GLY A 249 -9.77 8.40 9.48
C GLY A 249 -9.78 9.21 10.79
N GLU A 250 -8.96 8.85 11.77
CA GLU A 250 -8.86 9.55 13.06
C GLU A 250 -7.85 10.71 13.05
N VAL A 251 -7.06 10.87 11.97
CA VAL A 251 -5.93 11.80 11.90
C VAL A 251 -6.15 13.00 11.00
#